data_AF-A0A2A4U5B9-F1
#
_entry.id   AF-A0A2A4U5B9-F1
#
_cell.length_a   1.000
_cell.length_b   1.000
_cell.length_c   1.000
_cell.angle_alpha   90.00
_cell.angle_beta   90.00
_cell.angle_gamma   90.00
#
_symmetry.space_group_name_H-M   'P 1'
#
loop_
_entity.id
_entity.type
_entity.pdbx_description
1 polymer ?
#
loop_
_entity_poly.entity_id
_entity_poly.type
_entity_poly.pdbx_seq_one_letter_code
_entity_poly.pdbx_strand_id
1 'polypeptide(L)'
;MNRILIKLLMVVWAFALTTVPVHADELDKIFEPAADLLEKMEAELKGFSRDDNVRDVVDAVGLSKKLPTVLNTIRSENKDNQDVKKRARIWTDSMKDFQGAAINLAKLKNEQNKFGKDRLVPLDCDGWQKDLEDEIKLYLPKHDPDGMAAIPKKARAVAAKSSAALSRAQTTVDAAEDWQGGVNKFRGPYAWGTISNIMTNEAKAMVGDLKNKEKALISSCKELTKGERHPDVVSARKAIAATTGKELHQLQVLVDDWEERAADYFKTDCEAMKKLADAYCGIDSGDPDGKSEVDRLKSAVSSMIKDVRNENLDLMKEMAKINVALKALSKEEILRGPAKAIYKETEDEIKKLKGLIKSGAMVGFRHPVVQYYLKFGKEMHAKMERSYSCNVRDVAYPGARDRPDCVSAKKCSVFEFKPNNSAAISKGKGQLGQQKPSVEKYYNAVLGGDKISSKFGGQAIMDEFQKSGCIKNNKLKLGAFVKTYNRCENKYRCIR
;
A
#
# COMPACT_ATOMS: atom_id res chain seq x y z
N MET A 1 67.61 31.17 -23.61
CA MET A 1 67.13 30.24 -22.56
C MET A 1 65.67 29.77 -22.72
N ASN A 2 65.05 29.81 -23.91
CA ASN A 2 63.59 29.53 -24.01
C ASN A 2 63.11 28.87 -25.31
N ARG A 3 63.84 27.88 -25.85
CA ARG A 3 63.38 27.10 -27.03
C ARG A 3 63.61 25.59 -26.96
N ILE A 4 64.24 25.08 -25.90
CA ILE A 4 64.54 23.65 -25.75
C ILE A 4 63.51 22.93 -24.86
N LEU A 5 62.80 23.64 -23.96
CA LEU A 5 61.79 23.02 -23.08
C LEU A 5 60.45 22.68 -23.76
N ILE A 6 60.08 23.32 -24.87
CA ILE A 6 58.76 23.11 -25.52
C ILE A 6 58.77 21.88 -26.45
N LYS A 7 59.93 21.48 -26.97
CA LYS A 7 60.02 20.28 -27.83
C LYS A 7 60.07 18.96 -27.04
N LEU A 8 60.47 18.99 -25.76
CA LEU A 8 60.46 17.80 -24.90
C LEU A 8 59.09 17.49 -24.29
N LEU A 9 58.17 18.48 -24.20
CA LEU A 9 56.80 18.27 -23.70
C LEU A 9 55.82 17.76 -24.76
N MET A 10 56.08 17.95 -26.06
CA MET A 10 55.22 17.40 -27.12
C MET A 10 55.56 15.96 -27.53
N VAL A 11 56.79 15.49 -27.31
CA VAL A 11 57.16 14.10 -27.62
C VAL A 11 56.67 13.12 -26.54
N VAL A 12 56.45 13.59 -25.31
CA VAL A 12 55.87 12.76 -24.22
C VAL A 12 54.34 12.64 -24.33
N TRP A 13 53.66 13.56 -25.02
CA TRP A 13 52.20 13.49 -25.24
C TRP A 13 51.79 12.74 -26.52
N ALA A 14 52.71 12.50 -27.46
CA ALA A 14 52.42 11.79 -28.71
C ALA A 14 52.56 10.25 -28.63
N PHE A 15 53.12 9.70 -27.55
CA PHE A 15 53.27 8.25 -27.34
C PHE A 15 52.24 7.62 -26.38
N ALA A 16 51.27 8.40 -25.90
CA ALA A 16 50.23 7.93 -24.96
C ALA A 16 48.85 7.66 -25.60
N LEU A 17 48.74 7.69 -26.94
CA LEU A 17 47.43 7.71 -27.64
C LEU A 17 47.23 6.65 -28.74
N THR A 18 48.03 5.58 -28.81
CA THR A 18 47.86 4.55 -29.86
C THR A 18 47.90 3.10 -29.37
N THR A 19 47.37 2.80 -28.19
CA THR A 19 46.83 1.46 -27.91
C THR A 19 45.31 1.54 -28.01
N VAL A 20 44.81 1.60 -29.24
CA VAL A 20 43.39 1.29 -29.50
C VAL A 20 43.17 -0.13 -28.96
N PRO A 21 42.15 -0.40 -28.14
CA PRO A 21 41.97 -1.70 -27.51
C PRO A 21 41.53 -2.73 -28.56
N VAL A 22 42.51 -3.37 -29.21
CA VAL A 22 42.31 -4.53 -30.10
C VAL A 22 41.69 -5.73 -29.34
N HIS A 23 41.53 -5.65 -28.02
CA HIS A 23 41.01 -6.73 -27.17
C HIS A 23 39.48 -6.75 -26.99
N ALA A 24 38.72 -5.71 -27.37
CA ALA A 24 37.27 -5.70 -27.15
C ALA A 24 36.54 -6.72 -28.04
N ASP A 25 36.84 -6.71 -29.35
CA ASP A 25 36.21 -7.61 -30.33
C ASP A 25 36.57 -9.09 -30.09
N GLU A 26 37.79 -9.36 -29.62
CA GLU A 26 38.23 -10.70 -29.26
C GLU A 26 37.51 -11.21 -28.01
N LEU A 27 37.33 -10.35 -27.00
CA LEU A 27 36.53 -10.67 -25.82
C LEU A 27 35.06 -10.93 -26.16
N ASP A 28 34.48 -10.21 -27.12
CA ASP A 28 33.09 -10.44 -27.52
C ASP A 28 32.91 -11.79 -28.22
N LYS A 29 33.84 -12.19 -29.10
CA LYS A 29 33.84 -13.53 -29.72
C LYS A 29 33.96 -14.66 -28.69
N ILE A 30 34.83 -14.50 -27.68
CA ILE A 30 34.97 -15.51 -26.60
C ILE A 30 33.66 -15.69 -25.81
N PHE A 31 32.85 -14.63 -25.68
CA PHE A 31 31.59 -14.64 -24.94
C PHE A 31 30.35 -14.89 -25.80
N GLU A 32 30.50 -15.14 -27.10
CA GLU A 32 29.39 -15.37 -28.05
C GLU A 32 28.42 -16.49 -27.58
N PRO A 33 28.86 -17.68 -27.14
CA PRO A 33 27.93 -18.72 -26.66
C PRO A 33 27.11 -18.31 -25.44
N ALA A 34 27.67 -17.41 -24.62
CA ALA A 34 26.98 -16.85 -23.47
C ALA A 34 26.00 -15.75 -23.90
N ALA A 35 26.37 -14.95 -24.90
CA ALA A 35 25.51 -13.93 -25.50
C ALA A 35 24.27 -14.55 -26.17
N ASP A 36 24.41 -15.67 -26.88
CA ASP A 36 23.29 -16.42 -27.47
C ASP A 36 22.23 -16.84 -26.45
N LEU A 37 22.65 -17.22 -25.24
CA LEU A 37 21.72 -17.55 -24.16
C LEU A 37 20.99 -16.30 -23.67
N LEU A 38 21.68 -15.17 -23.57
CA LEU A 38 21.09 -13.90 -23.16
C LEU A 38 20.10 -13.38 -24.22
N GLU A 39 20.40 -13.54 -25.51
CA GLU A 39 19.48 -13.20 -26.60
C GLU A 39 18.20 -14.04 -26.54
N LYS A 40 18.31 -15.35 -26.29
CA LYS A 40 17.14 -16.22 -26.06
C LYS A 40 16.35 -15.77 -24.83
N MET A 41 17.02 -15.42 -23.73
CA MET A 41 16.35 -14.88 -22.54
C MET A 41 15.62 -13.57 -22.83
N GLU A 42 16.22 -12.69 -23.64
CA GLU A 42 15.57 -11.47 -24.12
C GLU A 42 14.30 -11.78 -24.93
N ALA A 43 14.36 -12.76 -25.84
CA ALA A 43 13.22 -13.16 -26.65
C ALA A 43 12.03 -13.65 -25.81
N GLU A 44 12.28 -14.45 -24.76
CA GLU A 44 11.24 -14.90 -23.83
C GLU A 44 10.63 -13.73 -23.03
N LEU A 45 11.44 -12.74 -22.63
CA LEU A 45 10.95 -11.65 -21.77
C LEU A 45 10.22 -10.54 -22.54
N LYS A 46 10.45 -10.43 -23.84
CA LYS A 46 9.94 -9.34 -24.66
C LYS A 46 8.44 -9.50 -24.91
N GLY A 47 7.64 -8.50 -24.50
CA GLY A 47 6.19 -8.53 -24.67
C GLY A 47 5.44 -9.28 -23.56
N PHE A 48 6.16 -9.78 -22.55
CA PHE A 48 5.61 -10.55 -21.43
C PHE A 48 4.47 -9.83 -20.68
N SER A 49 4.46 -8.50 -20.62
CA SER A 49 3.38 -7.72 -20.01
C SER A 49 2.02 -7.90 -20.67
N ARG A 50 1.99 -8.36 -21.93
CA ARG A 50 0.77 -8.56 -22.73
C ARG A 50 0.29 -10.01 -22.80
N ASP A 51 1.15 -10.98 -22.50
CA ASP A 51 0.75 -12.40 -22.45
C ASP A 51 -0.17 -12.64 -21.24
N ASP A 52 -0.82 -13.80 -21.13
CA ASP A 52 -1.48 -14.24 -19.91
C ASP A 52 -0.63 -15.25 -19.12
N ASN A 53 0.49 -15.71 -19.67
CA ASN A 53 1.29 -16.78 -19.11
C ASN A 53 2.48 -16.26 -18.27
N VAL A 54 2.79 -16.96 -17.18
CA VAL A 54 4.02 -16.73 -16.38
C VAL A 54 5.20 -17.55 -16.92
N ARG A 55 4.93 -18.47 -17.84
CA ARG A 55 5.89 -19.44 -18.39
C ARG A 55 7.12 -18.79 -19.01
N ASP A 56 7.00 -17.65 -19.69
CA ASP A 56 8.15 -17.05 -20.37
C ASP A 56 9.22 -16.58 -19.37
N VAL A 57 8.81 -16.13 -18.18
CA VAL A 57 9.75 -15.84 -17.08
C VAL A 57 10.39 -17.12 -16.54
N VAL A 58 9.65 -18.22 -16.48
CA VAL A 58 10.19 -19.53 -16.06
C VAL A 58 11.21 -20.03 -17.07
N ASP A 59 10.93 -19.88 -18.37
CA ASP A 59 11.81 -20.31 -19.46
C ASP A 59 13.07 -19.44 -19.52
N ALA A 60 12.95 -18.11 -19.36
CA ALA A 60 14.09 -17.20 -19.20
C ALA A 60 14.96 -17.55 -17.97
N VAL A 61 14.35 -17.89 -16.83
CA VAL A 61 15.09 -18.39 -15.66
C VAL A 61 15.76 -19.74 -15.95
N GLY A 62 15.10 -20.63 -16.69
CA GLY A 62 15.65 -21.91 -17.15
C GLY A 62 16.91 -21.73 -18.01
N LEU A 63 16.88 -20.79 -18.96
CA LEU A 63 18.04 -20.42 -19.78
C LEU A 63 19.17 -19.84 -18.93
N SER A 64 18.86 -18.97 -17.97
CA SER A 64 19.88 -18.39 -17.07
C SER A 64 20.67 -19.47 -16.31
N LYS A 65 20.04 -20.60 -15.96
CA LYS A 65 20.69 -21.72 -15.26
C LYS A 65 21.72 -22.48 -16.11
N LYS A 66 21.70 -22.31 -17.44
CA LYS A 66 22.71 -22.89 -18.35
C LYS A 66 23.98 -22.04 -18.43
N LEU A 67 23.88 -20.75 -18.12
CA LEU A 67 24.96 -19.78 -18.24
C LEU A 67 26.22 -20.11 -17.40
N PRO A 68 26.11 -20.62 -16.15
CA PRO A 68 27.30 -20.98 -15.37
C PRO A 68 28.16 -22.05 -16.04
N THR A 69 27.54 -23.04 -16.70
CA THR A 69 28.27 -24.08 -17.44
C THR A 69 29.07 -23.47 -18.58
N VAL A 70 28.44 -22.61 -19.39
CA VAL A 70 29.11 -21.91 -20.51
C VAL A 70 30.24 -21.01 -20.01
N LEU A 71 30.00 -20.23 -18.96
CA LEU A 71 31.01 -19.34 -18.37
C LEU A 71 32.19 -20.12 -17.76
N ASN A 72 31.95 -21.31 -17.19
CA ASN A 72 33.01 -22.16 -16.68
C ASN A 72 33.86 -22.75 -17.81
N THR A 73 33.25 -23.17 -18.92
CA THR A 73 33.96 -23.61 -20.13
C THR A 73 34.86 -22.49 -20.65
N ILE A 74 34.30 -21.29 -20.88
CA ILE A 74 35.04 -20.09 -21.32
C ILE A 74 36.24 -19.81 -20.41
N ARG A 75 36.05 -19.84 -19.08
CA ARG A 75 37.14 -19.63 -18.11
C ARG A 75 38.21 -20.72 -18.15
N SER A 76 37.81 -21.97 -18.41
CA SER A 76 38.70 -23.12 -18.43
C SER A 76 39.54 -23.20 -19.71
N GLU A 77 39.04 -22.66 -20.82
CA GLU A 77 39.77 -22.58 -22.09
C GLU A 77 40.69 -21.36 -22.12
N ASN A 78 40.37 -20.31 -21.36
CA ASN A 78 41.10 -19.04 -21.31
C ASN A 78 41.75 -18.80 -19.94
N LYS A 79 42.45 -19.81 -19.38
CA LYS A 79 42.94 -19.78 -18.00
C LYS A 79 43.93 -18.66 -17.71
N ASP A 80 44.62 -18.13 -18.70
CA ASP A 80 45.64 -17.09 -18.49
C ASP A 80 45.10 -15.68 -18.76
N ASN A 81 43.91 -15.55 -19.35
CA ASN A 81 43.30 -14.26 -19.66
C ASN A 81 42.51 -13.69 -18.46
N GLN A 82 43.06 -12.63 -17.84
CA GLN A 82 42.45 -11.99 -16.66
C GLN A 82 41.15 -11.25 -16.98
N ASP A 83 41.01 -10.68 -18.18
CA ASP A 83 39.80 -9.98 -18.58
C ASP A 83 38.64 -10.95 -18.80
N VAL A 84 38.90 -12.13 -19.37
CA VAL A 84 37.91 -13.22 -19.49
C VAL A 84 37.44 -13.66 -18.11
N LYS A 85 38.36 -13.89 -17.16
CA LYS A 85 38.00 -14.23 -15.77
C LYS A 85 37.14 -13.16 -15.11
N LYS A 86 37.51 -11.88 -15.28
CA LYS A 86 36.79 -10.73 -14.73
C LYS A 86 35.38 -10.63 -15.31
N ARG A 87 35.23 -10.69 -16.64
CA ARG A 87 33.92 -10.63 -17.33
C ARG A 87 33.03 -11.81 -16.95
N ALA A 88 33.57 -13.03 -16.90
CA ALA A 88 32.82 -14.22 -16.51
C ALA A 88 32.31 -14.16 -15.05
N ARG A 89 33.09 -13.57 -14.14
CA ARG A 89 32.65 -13.31 -12.76
C ARG A 89 31.49 -12.31 -12.73
N ILE A 90 31.64 -11.18 -13.41
CA ILE A 90 30.59 -10.14 -13.51
C ILE A 90 29.28 -10.72 -14.07
N TRP A 91 29.36 -11.58 -15.10
CA TRP A 91 28.19 -12.22 -15.69
C TRP A 91 27.53 -13.23 -14.74
N THR A 92 28.33 -13.98 -13.98
CA THR A 92 27.83 -14.87 -12.93
C THR A 92 27.07 -14.11 -11.83
N ASP A 93 27.62 -12.98 -11.38
CA ASP A 93 26.97 -12.14 -10.36
C ASP A 93 25.66 -11.54 -10.90
N SER A 94 25.67 -11.06 -12.15
CA SER A 94 24.50 -10.50 -12.83
C SER A 94 23.36 -11.51 -12.97
N MET A 95 23.68 -12.79 -13.20
CA MET A 95 22.69 -13.88 -13.26
C MET A 95 21.91 -14.03 -11.95
N LYS A 96 22.58 -13.92 -10.79
CA LYS A 96 21.92 -14.04 -9.49
C LYS A 96 20.94 -12.90 -9.25
N ASP A 97 21.34 -11.68 -9.64
CA ASP A 97 20.48 -10.51 -9.55
C ASP A 97 19.30 -10.60 -10.53
N PHE A 98 19.55 -11.08 -11.75
CA PHE A 98 18.51 -11.38 -12.74
C PHE A 98 17.47 -12.35 -12.18
N GLN A 99 17.87 -13.48 -11.58
CA GLN A 99 16.94 -14.45 -11.02
C GLN A 99 16.07 -13.85 -9.90
N GLY A 100 16.65 -12.98 -9.06
CA GLY A 100 15.91 -12.22 -8.06
C GLY A 100 14.88 -11.27 -8.67
N ALA A 101 15.25 -10.56 -9.74
CA ALA A 101 14.32 -9.72 -10.48
C ALA A 101 13.22 -10.54 -11.18
N ALA A 102 13.56 -11.69 -11.76
CA ALA A 102 12.62 -12.56 -12.47
C ALA A 102 11.52 -13.09 -11.54
N ILE A 103 11.87 -13.45 -10.29
CA ILE A 103 10.87 -13.82 -9.27
C ILE A 103 9.88 -12.68 -9.01
N ASN A 104 10.36 -11.44 -8.91
CA ASN A 104 9.48 -10.28 -8.70
C ASN A 104 8.61 -10.02 -9.94
N LEU A 105 9.17 -10.18 -11.14
CA LEU A 105 8.43 -10.06 -12.40
C LEU A 105 7.31 -11.10 -12.51
N ALA A 106 7.58 -12.35 -12.13
CA ALA A 106 6.58 -13.41 -12.07
C ALA A 106 5.47 -13.15 -11.04
N LYS A 107 5.81 -12.62 -9.85
CA LYS A 107 4.81 -12.22 -8.85
C LYS A 107 3.89 -11.13 -9.40
N LEU A 108 4.48 -10.13 -10.05
CA LEU A 108 3.77 -9.03 -10.67
C LEU A 108 2.80 -9.54 -11.74
N LYS A 109 3.25 -10.46 -12.59
CA LYS A 109 2.39 -11.09 -13.59
C LYS A 109 1.23 -11.86 -12.97
N ASN A 110 1.50 -12.63 -11.93
CA ASN A 110 0.45 -13.38 -11.23
C ASN A 110 -0.64 -12.44 -10.67
N GLU A 111 -0.28 -11.30 -10.09
CA GLU A 111 -1.31 -10.34 -9.64
C GLU A 111 -2.00 -9.62 -10.80
N GLN A 112 -1.28 -9.29 -11.88
CA GLN A 112 -1.90 -8.76 -13.09
C GLN A 112 -3.00 -9.70 -13.63
N ASN A 113 -2.72 -11.00 -13.68
CA ASN A 113 -3.65 -12.03 -14.13
C ASN A 113 -4.85 -12.19 -13.20
N LYS A 114 -4.61 -12.17 -11.88
CA LYS A 114 -5.68 -12.26 -10.87
C LYS A 114 -6.59 -11.04 -10.87
N PHE A 115 -6.05 -9.88 -11.24
CA PHE A 115 -6.81 -8.62 -11.30
C PHE A 115 -7.83 -8.67 -12.44
N GLY A 116 -9.07 -9.02 -12.10
CA GLY A 116 -10.21 -9.06 -13.01
C GLY A 116 -10.67 -10.46 -13.41
N LYS A 117 -9.82 -11.50 -13.36
CA LYS A 117 -10.20 -12.88 -13.73
C LYS A 117 -10.66 -13.75 -12.54
N ASP A 118 -10.10 -13.60 -11.33
CA ASP A 118 -10.18 -14.64 -10.28
C ASP A 118 -10.64 -14.16 -8.87
N ARG A 119 -11.79 -13.48 -8.74
CA ARG A 119 -12.47 -13.22 -7.45
C ARG A 119 -11.74 -12.33 -6.41
N LEU A 120 -10.47 -11.98 -6.60
CA LEU A 120 -9.70 -11.17 -5.63
C LEU A 120 -10.20 -9.72 -5.59
N VAL A 121 -10.48 -9.14 -6.75
CA VAL A 121 -11.14 -7.85 -6.91
C VAL A 121 -12.26 -8.06 -7.91
N PRO A 122 -13.49 -8.41 -7.46
CA PRO A 122 -14.62 -8.46 -8.36
C PRO A 122 -14.78 -7.06 -8.98
N LEU A 123 -14.61 -6.97 -10.29
CA LEU A 123 -14.90 -5.76 -11.07
C LEU A 123 -16.41 -5.63 -11.34
N ASP A 124 -17.25 -6.19 -10.47
CA ASP A 124 -18.69 -6.32 -10.70
C ASP A 124 -19.46 -5.17 -10.05
N CYS A 125 -18.92 -3.95 -10.09
CA CYS A 125 -19.61 -2.79 -9.58
C CYS A 125 -20.85 -2.48 -10.43
N ASP A 126 -20.82 -2.76 -11.73
CA ASP A 126 -22.00 -2.65 -12.59
C ASP A 126 -23.08 -3.65 -12.18
N GLY A 127 -22.72 -4.90 -11.86
CA GLY A 127 -23.65 -5.89 -11.31
C GLY A 127 -24.20 -5.48 -9.95
N TRP A 128 -23.37 -4.90 -9.07
CA TRP A 128 -23.83 -4.41 -7.76
C TRP A 128 -24.73 -3.17 -7.87
N GLN A 129 -24.47 -2.30 -8.84
CA GLN A 129 -25.33 -1.17 -9.18
C GLN A 129 -26.68 -1.68 -9.69
N LYS A 130 -26.68 -2.62 -10.63
CA LYS A 130 -27.91 -3.25 -11.12
C LYS A 130 -28.70 -3.93 -10.01
N ASP A 131 -28.02 -4.66 -9.13
CA ASP A 131 -28.60 -5.28 -7.94
C ASP A 131 -29.30 -4.26 -7.01
N LEU A 132 -28.74 -3.04 -6.90
CA LEU A 132 -29.31 -1.95 -6.13
C LEU A 132 -30.50 -1.31 -6.85
N GLU A 133 -30.38 -1.08 -8.15
CA GLU A 133 -31.47 -0.57 -8.99
C GLU A 133 -32.66 -1.53 -9.03
N ASP A 134 -32.43 -2.82 -9.12
CA ASP A 134 -33.48 -3.83 -9.14
C ASP A 134 -34.19 -3.90 -7.79
N GLU A 135 -33.47 -3.74 -6.67
CA GLU A 135 -34.09 -3.54 -5.34
C GLU A 135 -34.98 -2.28 -5.33
N ILE A 136 -34.48 -1.15 -5.84
CA ILE A 136 -35.26 0.10 -5.92
C ILE A 136 -36.54 -0.10 -6.76
N LYS A 137 -36.45 -0.79 -7.90
CA LYS A 137 -37.60 -1.08 -8.79
C LYS A 137 -38.66 -1.96 -8.15
N LEU A 138 -38.35 -2.75 -7.13
CA LEU A 138 -39.36 -3.54 -6.41
C LEU A 138 -40.35 -2.65 -5.65
N TYR A 139 -39.86 -1.54 -5.08
CA TYR A 139 -40.63 -0.68 -4.18
C TYR A 139 -41.13 0.61 -4.84
N LEU A 140 -40.35 1.19 -5.76
CA LEU A 140 -40.62 2.51 -6.32
C LEU A 140 -41.93 2.60 -7.13
N PRO A 141 -42.26 1.68 -8.06
CA PRO A 141 -43.47 1.79 -8.89
C PRO A 141 -44.78 1.68 -8.08
N LYS A 142 -44.73 0.98 -6.94
CA LYS A 142 -45.88 0.79 -6.04
C LYS A 142 -45.91 1.80 -4.90
N HIS A 143 -44.90 2.68 -4.82
CA HIS A 143 -44.71 3.57 -3.68
C HIS A 143 -44.74 2.83 -2.34
N ASP A 144 -44.16 1.63 -2.33
CA ASP A 144 -44.29 0.70 -1.22
C ASP A 144 -43.48 1.20 0.00
N PRO A 145 -44.14 1.46 1.15
CA PRO A 145 -43.49 1.96 2.36
C PRO A 145 -42.38 1.04 2.90
N ASP A 146 -42.41 -0.26 2.60
CA ASP A 146 -41.36 -1.20 3.01
C ASP A 146 -40.01 -0.89 2.33
N GLY A 147 -40.04 -0.19 1.19
CA GLY A 147 -38.85 0.28 0.50
C GLY A 147 -37.98 1.23 1.33
N MET A 148 -38.59 1.94 2.30
CA MET A 148 -37.87 2.83 3.23
C MET A 148 -36.89 2.07 4.13
N ALA A 149 -37.09 0.77 4.34
CA ALA A 149 -36.18 -0.09 5.12
C ALA A 149 -35.34 -1.02 4.23
N ALA A 150 -35.93 -1.55 3.15
CA ALA A 150 -35.28 -2.52 2.29
C ALA A 150 -34.14 -1.91 1.44
N ILE A 151 -34.39 -0.75 0.81
CA ILE A 151 -33.42 -0.09 -0.08
C ILE A 151 -32.14 0.30 0.69
N PRO A 152 -32.18 0.97 1.86
CA PRO A 152 -30.97 1.28 2.63
C PRO A 152 -30.19 0.04 3.06
N LYS A 153 -30.90 -1.04 3.45
CA LYS A 153 -30.27 -2.31 3.81
C LYS A 153 -29.47 -2.90 2.64
N LYS A 154 -30.04 -2.93 1.44
CA LYS A 154 -29.32 -3.38 0.23
C LYS A 154 -28.15 -2.46 -0.08
N ALA A 155 -28.37 -1.15 -0.02
CA ALA A 155 -27.35 -0.13 -0.28
C ALA A 155 -26.12 -0.27 0.64
N ARG A 156 -26.32 -0.50 1.95
CA ARG A 156 -25.23 -0.80 2.90
C ARG A 156 -24.43 -2.04 2.52
N ALA A 157 -25.13 -3.12 2.12
CA ALA A 157 -24.47 -4.35 1.71
C ALA A 157 -23.62 -4.15 0.44
N VAL A 158 -24.14 -3.40 -0.53
CA VAL A 158 -23.42 -3.03 -1.76
C VAL A 158 -22.22 -2.12 -1.45
N ALA A 159 -22.38 -1.12 -0.57
CA ALA A 159 -21.29 -0.23 -0.17
C ALA A 159 -20.15 -0.98 0.54
N ALA A 160 -20.46 -1.96 1.38
CA ALA A 160 -19.47 -2.79 2.05
C ALA A 160 -18.66 -3.62 1.04
N LYS A 161 -19.34 -4.25 0.06
CA LYS A 161 -18.68 -4.99 -1.03
C LYS A 161 -17.78 -4.08 -1.86
N SER A 162 -18.30 -2.90 -2.25
CA SER A 162 -17.60 -1.89 -3.05
C SER A 162 -16.36 -1.37 -2.34
N SER A 163 -16.48 -1.01 -1.06
CA SER A 163 -15.35 -0.53 -0.24
C SER A 163 -14.27 -1.62 -0.09
N ALA A 164 -14.66 -2.87 0.12
CA ALA A 164 -13.73 -3.99 0.20
C ALA A 164 -13.02 -4.27 -1.15
N ALA A 165 -13.71 -4.09 -2.27
CA ALA A 165 -13.11 -4.21 -3.60
C ALA A 165 -12.06 -3.12 -3.85
N LEU A 166 -12.40 -1.85 -3.59
CA LEU A 166 -11.46 -0.73 -3.72
C LEU A 166 -10.24 -0.89 -2.82
N SER A 167 -10.43 -1.30 -1.57
CA SER A 167 -9.31 -1.53 -0.64
C SER A 167 -8.38 -2.65 -1.12
N ARG A 168 -8.92 -3.73 -1.71
CA ARG A 168 -8.11 -4.82 -2.27
C ARG A 168 -7.39 -4.41 -3.55
N ALA A 169 -8.02 -3.61 -4.40
CA ALA A 169 -7.38 -3.05 -5.59
C ALA A 169 -6.15 -2.21 -5.22
N GLN A 170 -6.31 -1.29 -4.27
CA GLN A 170 -5.20 -0.47 -3.75
C GLN A 170 -4.08 -1.34 -3.19
N THR A 171 -4.41 -2.32 -2.35
CA THR A 171 -3.41 -3.23 -1.77
C THR A 171 -2.64 -3.99 -2.86
N THR A 172 -3.32 -4.35 -3.96
CA THR A 172 -2.71 -5.06 -5.10
C THR A 172 -1.77 -4.16 -5.88
N VAL A 173 -2.17 -2.92 -6.14
CA VAL A 173 -1.31 -1.92 -6.81
C VAL A 173 -0.07 -1.62 -5.95
N ASP A 174 -0.23 -1.42 -4.65
CA ASP A 174 0.88 -1.17 -3.72
C ASP A 174 1.89 -2.33 -3.72
N ALA A 175 1.40 -3.57 -3.73
CA ALA A 175 2.25 -4.77 -3.82
C ALA A 175 2.97 -4.86 -5.18
N ALA A 176 2.29 -4.53 -6.28
CA ALA A 176 2.86 -4.53 -7.62
C ALA A 176 3.98 -3.49 -7.77
N GLU A 177 3.81 -2.29 -7.19
CA GLU A 177 4.85 -1.27 -7.14
C GLU A 177 6.09 -1.74 -6.35
N ASP A 178 5.89 -2.47 -5.24
CA ASP A 178 6.98 -3.04 -4.45
C ASP A 178 7.80 -4.05 -5.28
N TRP A 179 7.13 -4.93 -6.02
CA TRP A 179 7.79 -5.89 -6.89
C TRP A 179 8.45 -5.24 -8.10
N GLN A 180 7.84 -4.22 -8.70
CA GLN A 180 8.50 -3.41 -9.73
C GLN A 180 9.80 -2.79 -9.17
N GLY A 181 9.77 -2.27 -7.94
CA GLY A 181 10.97 -1.84 -7.23
C GLY A 181 12.01 -2.95 -7.05
N GLY A 182 11.57 -4.20 -6.85
CA GLY A 182 12.41 -5.40 -6.85
C GLY A 182 13.07 -5.67 -8.21
N VAL A 183 12.31 -5.59 -9.29
CA VAL A 183 12.82 -5.74 -10.68
C VAL A 183 13.85 -4.66 -11.00
N ASN A 184 13.55 -3.41 -10.63
CA ASN A 184 14.40 -2.25 -10.91
C ASN A 184 15.77 -2.28 -10.21
N LYS A 185 15.98 -3.16 -9.22
CA LYS A 185 17.28 -3.34 -8.58
C LYS A 185 18.28 -4.08 -9.47
N PHE A 186 17.81 -4.87 -10.44
CA PHE A 186 18.70 -5.53 -11.38
C PHE A 186 19.22 -4.52 -12.40
N ARG A 187 20.54 -4.32 -12.40
CA ARG A 187 21.28 -3.43 -13.31
C ARG A 187 22.49 -4.19 -13.83
N GLY A 188 22.26 -4.98 -14.87
CA GLY A 188 23.30 -5.79 -15.49
C GLY A 188 24.18 -4.98 -16.46
N PRO A 189 25.49 -5.22 -16.51
CA PRO A 189 26.38 -4.60 -17.50
C PRO A 189 26.39 -5.37 -18.83
N TYR A 190 26.89 -4.73 -19.89
CA TYR A 190 27.02 -5.35 -21.23
C TYR A 190 25.67 -5.88 -21.76
N ALA A 191 25.64 -7.10 -22.29
CA ALA A 191 24.43 -7.76 -22.78
C ALA A 191 23.31 -7.90 -21.72
N TRP A 192 23.66 -7.95 -20.42
CA TRP A 192 22.65 -7.93 -19.37
C TRP A 192 21.92 -6.58 -19.25
N GLY A 193 22.48 -5.50 -19.80
CA GLY A 193 21.85 -4.19 -19.84
C GLY A 193 20.55 -4.21 -20.64
N THR A 194 20.54 -4.92 -21.77
CA THR A 194 19.33 -5.09 -22.60
C THR A 194 18.24 -5.82 -21.83
N ILE A 195 18.57 -6.96 -21.18
CA ILE A 195 17.63 -7.72 -20.35
C ILE A 195 17.11 -6.86 -19.18
N SER A 196 17.98 -6.14 -18.49
CA SER A 196 17.60 -5.25 -17.38
C SER A 196 16.59 -4.18 -17.83
N ASN A 197 16.79 -3.61 -19.02
CA ASN A 197 15.89 -2.63 -19.62
C ASN A 197 14.54 -3.25 -19.97
N ILE A 198 14.54 -4.43 -20.61
CA ILE A 198 13.30 -5.16 -20.94
C ILE A 198 12.52 -5.45 -19.66
N MET A 199 13.12 -6.06 -18.65
CA MET A 199 12.42 -6.37 -17.39
C MET A 199 11.85 -5.12 -16.71
N THR A 200 12.61 -4.02 -16.70
CA THR A 200 12.15 -2.74 -16.15
C THR A 200 10.93 -2.21 -16.91
N ASN A 201 10.95 -2.29 -18.24
CA ASN A 201 9.87 -1.84 -19.11
C ASN A 201 8.62 -2.72 -18.97
N GLU A 202 8.77 -4.04 -18.97
CA GLU A 202 7.67 -4.98 -18.78
C GLU A 202 7.03 -4.82 -17.39
N ALA A 203 7.83 -4.70 -16.32
CA ALA A 203 7.33 -4.44 -14.97
C ALA A 203 6.58 -3.10 -14.90
N LYS A 204 7.11 -2.05 -15.54
CA LYS A 204 6.43 -0.74 -15.61
C LYS A 204 5.11 -0.82 -16.37
N ALA A 205 5.05 -1.56 -17.48
CA ALA A 205 3.85 -1.74 -18.27
C ALA A 205 2.75 -2.44 -17.45
N MET A 206 3.10 -3.52 -16.75
CA MET A 206 2.14 -4.27 -15.93
C MET A 206 1.63 -3.47 -14.70
N VAL A 207 2.49 -2.71 -14.01
CA VAL A 207 2.03 -1.77 -12.95
C VAL A 207 1.14 -0.68 -13.54
N GLY A 208 1.47 -0.18 -14.74
CA GLY A 208 0.63 0.78 -15.45
C GLY A 208 -0.77 0.24 -15.74
N ASP A 209 -0.86 -0.99 -16.23
CA ASP A 209 -2.13 -1.70 -16.45
C ASP A 209 -2.93 -1.85 -15.15
N LEU A 210 -2.31 -2.33 -14.08
CA LEU A 210 -2.95 -2.47 -12.76
C LEU A 210 -3.49 -1.14 -12.23
N LYS A 211 -2.72 -0.06 -12.33
CA LYS A 211 -3.17 1.29 -11.95
C LYS A 211 -4.34 1.78 -12.78
N ASN A 212 -4.34 1.48 -14.08
CA ASN A 212 -5.46 1.86 -14.95
C ASN A 212 -6.72 1.09 -14.58
N LYS A 213 -6.60 -0.21 -14.28
CA LYS A 213 -7.71 -1.05 -13.80
C LYS A 213 -8.22 -0.59 -12.42
N GLU A 214 -7.33 -0.22 -11.51
CA GLU A 214 -7.71 0.39 -10.23
C GLU A 214 -8.47 1.69 -10.43
N LYS A 215 -7.99 2.60 -11.28
CA LYS A 215 -8.70 3.85 -11.60
C LYS A 215 -10.08 3.59 -12.19
N ALA A 216 -10.19 2.64 -13.11
CA ALA A 216 -11.47 2.23 -13.69
C ALA A 216 -12.42 1.72 -12.59
N LEU A 217 -11.93 0.85 -11.70
CA LEU A 217 -12.72 0.35 -10.58
C LEU A 217 -13.13 1.48 -9.61
N ILE A 218 -12.23 2.42 -9.28
CA ILE A 218 -12.57 3.61 -8.48
C ILE A 218 -13.70 4.37 -9.17
N SER A 219 -13.60 4.60 -10.49
CA SER A 219 -14.65 5.30 -11.24
C SER A 219 -15.99 4.59 -11.17
N SER A 220 -16.02 3.26 -11.32
CA SER A 220 -17.28 2.48 -11.32
C SER A 220 -17.87 2.29 -9.92
N CYS A 221 -17.05 2.15 -8.88
CA CYS A 221 -17.53 1.77 -7.54
C CYS A 221 -17.65 2.93 -6.57
N LYS A 222 -17.04 4.10 -6.85
CA LYS A 222 -16.98 5.22 -5.91
C LYS A 222 -18.36 5.64 -5.43
N GLU A 223 -19.33 5.74 -6.33
CA GLU A 223 -20.70 6.10 -5.97
C GLU A 223 -21.34 5.03 -5.08
N LEU A 224 -21.18 3.75 -5.40
CA LEU A 224 -21.68 2.65 -4.58
C LEU A 224 -21.13 2.64 -3.15
N THR A 225 -19.91 3.12 -2.92
CA THR A 225 -19.37 3.24 -1.56
C THR A 225 -20.15 4.19 -0.65
N LYS A 226 -20.99 5.06 -1.22
CA LYS A 226 -21.87 5.97 -0.45
C LYS A 226 -23.00 5.23 0.26
N GLY A 227 -23.36 4.02 -0.20
CA GLY A 227 -24.40 3.19 0.41
C GLY A 227 -25.74 3.90 0.44
N GLU A 228 -26.26 4.17 1.64
CA GLU A 228 -27.54 4.86 1.83
C GLU A 228 -27.56 6.27 1.23
N ARG A 229 -26.37 6.88 1.09
CA ARG A 229 -26.16 8.19 0.47
C ARG A 229 -25.96 8.10 -1.05
N HIS A 230 -26.19 6.94 -1.66
CA HIS A 230 -26.17 6.81 -3.12
C HIS A 230 -27.28 7.69 -3.72
N PRO A 231 -27.02 8.47 -4.80
CA PRO A 231 -28.02 9.37 -5.38
C PRO A 231 -29.36 8.69 -5.71
N ASP A 232 -29.32 7.48 -6.26
CA ASP A 232 -30.53 6.71 -6.59
C ASP A 232 -31.29 6.26 -5.34
N VAL A 233 -30.58 5.91 -4.27
CA VAL A 233 -31.19 5.50 -2.99
C VAL A 233 -31.90 6.69 -2.35
N VAL A 234 -31.23 7.83 -2.28
CA VAL A 234 -31.81 9.09 -1.76
C VAL A 234 -33.03 9.48 -2.58
N SER A 235 -32.93 9.42 -3.91
CA SER A 235 -34.04 9.77 -4.81
C SER A 235 -35.23 8.83 -4.67
N ALA A 236 -34.98 7.52 -4.59
CA ALA A 236 -36.02 6.51 -4.40
C ALA A 236 -36.74 6.70 -3.04
N ARG A 237 -35.99 6.94 -1.97
CA ARG A 237 -36.57 7.20 -0.63
C ARG A 237 -37.42 8.47 -0.63
N LYS A 238 -36.95 9.56 -1.24
CA LYS A 238 -37.70 10.81 -1.35
C LYS A 238 -39.02 10.60 -2.11
N ALA A 239 -38.98 9.83 -3.19
CA ALA A 239 -40.15 9.51 -4.01
C ALA A 239 -41.17 8.63 -3.25
N ILE A 240 -40.72 7.58 -2.55
CA ILE A 240 -41.58 6.76 -1.70
C ILE A 240 -42.20 7.64 -0.60
N ALA A 241 -41.38 8.43 0.09
CA ALA A 241 -41.85 9.28 1.18
C ALA A 241 -42.88 10.33 0.72
N ALA A 242 -42.70 10.92 -0.47
CA ALA A 242 -43.62 11.92 -1.04
C ALA A 242 -45.05 11.39 -1.25
N THR A 243 -45.17 10.11 -1.60
CA THR A 243 -46.46 9.44 -1.85
C THR A 243 -47.08 8.83 -0.60
N THR A 244 -46.26 8.41 0.37
CA THR A 244 -46.76 7.83 1.62
C THR A 244 -47.33 8.90 2.57
N GLY A 245 -46.89 10.15 2.46
CA GLY A 245 -47.44 11.30 3.19
C GLY A 245 -46.48 12.49 3.25
N LYS A 246 -47.02 13.73 3.24
CA LYS A 246 -46.21 14.97 3.24
C LYS A 246 -45.29 15.04 4.45
N GLU A 247 -45.75 14.58 5.59
CA GLU A 247 -45.06 14.55 6.87
C GLU A 247 -43.88 13.57 6.84
N LEU A 248 -44.05 12.39 6.22
CA LEU A 248 -42.97 11.41 6.07
C LEU A 248 -41.89 11.93 5.11
N HIS A 249 -42.29 12.59 4.01
CA HIS A 249 -41.35 13.24 3.11
C HIS A 249 -40.52 14.32 3.80
N GLN A 250 -41.15 15.19 4.59
CA GLN A 250 -40.46 16.21 5.36
C GLN A 250 -39.48 15.60 6.37
N LEU A 251 -39.88 14.51 7.06
CA LEU A 251 -38.99 13.77 7.95
C LEU A 251 -37.77 13.23 7.18
N GLN A 252 -37.98 12.60 6.01
CA GLN A 252 -36.89 12.04 5.22
C GLN A 252 -35.91 13.12 4.76
N VAL A 253 -36.40 14.26 4.27
CA VAL A 253 -35.55 15.40 3.87
C VAL A 253 -34.71 15.91 5.04
N LEU A 254 -35.31 16.04 6.23
CA LEU A 254 -34.59 16.45 7.44
C LEU A 254 -33.52 15.43 7.84
N VAL A 255 -33.81 14.14 7.70
CA VAL A 255 -32.87 13.07 8.04
C VAL A 255 -31.71 13.00 7.05
N ASP A 256 -31.99 13.06 5.74
CA ASP A 256 -30.94 13.03 4.71
C ASP A 256 -29.95 14.20 4.88
N ASP A 257 -30.47 15.41 5.08
CA ASP A 257 -29.66 16.62 5.30
C ASP A 257 -28.83 16.53 6.59
N TRP A 258 -29.41 15.93 7.63
CA TRP A 258 -28.71 15.70 8.89
C TRP A 258 -27.61 14.63 8.76
N GLU A 259 -27.89 13.51 8.09
CA GLU A 259 -26.94 12.41 7.88
C GLU A 259 -25.75 12.85 7.01
N GLU A 260 -26.01 13.66 5.98
CA GLU A 260 -24.96 14.24 5.13
C GLU A 260 -23.96 15.04 5.97
N ARG A 261 -24.46 15.95 6.82
CA ARG A 261 -23.62 16.77 7.70
C ARG A 261 -22.97 15.98 8.83
N ALA A 262 -23.64 14.95 9.36
CA ALA A 262 -23.09 14.10 10.41
C ALA A 262 -21.92 13.22 9.93
N ALA A 263 -21.92 12.78 8.68
CA ALA A 263 -20.93 11.83 8.16
C ALA A 263 -19.52 12.43 8.01
N ASP A 264 -19.41 13.72 7.69
CA ASP A 264 -18.13 14.40 7.51
C ASP A 264 -17.40 14.66 8.83
N TYR A 265 -18.14 14.59 9.94
CA TYR A 265 -17.68 14.94 11.27
C TYR A 265 -16.64 13.98 11.88
N PHE A 266 -16.66 12.70 11.48
CA PHE A 266 -15.80 11.68 12.09
C PHE A 266 -14.37 11.68 11.56
N LYS A 267 -14.08 12.44 10.51
CA LYS A 267 -12.78 12.46 9.85
C LYS A 267 -12.19 13.85 9.97
N THR A 268 -10.99 13.95 10.52
CA THR A 268 -10.19 15.14 10.32
C THR A 268 -9.92 15.25 8.82
N ASP A 269 -10.43 16.29 8.17
CA ASP A 269 -10.19 16.52 6.76
C ASP A 269 -8.69 16.77 6.48
N CYS A 270 -8.35 16.86 5.20
CA CYS A 270 -6.95 17.01 4.80
C CYS A 270 -6.32 18.32 5.25
N GLU A 271 -7.10 19.40 5.28
CA GLU A 271 -6.62 20.73 5.66
C GLU A 271 -6.36 20.78 7.16
N ALA A 272 -7.25 20.17 7.95
CA ALA A 272 -7.09 20.02 9.38
C ALA A 272 -5.90 19.11 9.73
N MET A 273 -5.67 18.03 8.98
CA MET A 273 -4.44 17.22 9.14
C MET A 273 -3.19 18.00 8.79
N LYS A 274 -3.23 18.84 7.76
CA LYS A 274 -2.12 19.73 7.39
C LYS A 274 -1.88 20.80 8.46
N LYS A 275 -2.94 21.41 8.99
CA LYS A 275 -2.87 22.40 10.09
C LYS A 275 -2.25 21.80 11.34
N LEU A 276 -2.57 20.54 11.67
CA LEU A 276 -1.91 19.81 12.76
C LEU A 276 -0.45 19.52 12.46
N ALA A 277 -0.12 19.10 11.25
CA ALA A 277 1.26 18.89 10.82
C ALA A 277 2.07 20.19 10.90
N ASP A 278 1.53 21.31 10.42
CA ASP A 278 2.18 22.61 10.44
C ASP A 278 2.29 23.16 11.87
N ALA A 279 1.27 22.99 12.72
CA ALA A 279 1.35 23.37 14.14
C ALA A 279 2.39 22.54 14.91
N TYR A 280 2.57 21.27 14.53
CA TYR A 280 3.54 20.37 15.15
C TYR A 280 4.97 20.59 14.63
N CYS A 281 5.12 20.91 13.34
CA CYS A 281 6.40 20.93 12.65
C CYS A 281 6.88 22.32 12.21
N GLY A 282 6.09 23.37 12.39
CA GLY A 282 6.39 24.75 11.97
C GLY A 282 7.40 25.48 12.84
N ILE A 283 8.38 24.77 13.43
CA ILE A 283 9.50 25.37 14.13
C ILE A 283 10.56 25.73 13.08
N ASP A 284 10.36 26.83 12.37
CA ASP A 284 11.52 27.56 11.86
C ASP A 284 12.12 28.36 13.02
N SER A 285 13.45 28.41 13.08
CA SER A 285 14.29 28.90 14.19
C SER A 285 14.21 30.43 14.44
N GLY A 286 13.07 31.05 14.18
CA GLY A 286 12.86 32.49 14.28
C GLY A 286 11.41 32.89 14.50
N ASP A 287 10.60 32.06 15.17
CA ASP A 287 9.22 32.43 15.46
C ASP A 287 9.16 33.62 16.44
N PRO A 288 8.65 34.79 16.02
CA PRO A 288 8.64 36.01 16.82
C PRO A 288 7.68 35.96 18.02
N ASP A 289 6.76 34.98 18.07
CA ASP A 289 5.71 34.93 19.10
C ASP A 289 6.14 34.20 20.39
N GLY A 290 7.33 33.58 20.43
CA GLY A 290 7.86 32.91 21.63
C GLY A 290 7.05 31.71 22.14
N LYS A 291 6.00 31.28 21.45
CA LYS A 291 5.15 30.15 21.86
C LYS A 291 5.84 28.81 21.62
N SER A 292 5.81 27.95 22.64
CA SER A 292 6.32 26.58 22.55
C SER A 292 5.52 25.75 21.54
N GLU A 293 6.13 24.71 20.96
CA GLU A 293 5.48 23.71 20.09
C GLU A 293 4.16 23.20 20.70
N VAL A 294 4.22 22.93 22.02
CA VAL A 294 3.09 22.41 22.79
C VAL A 294 1.91 23.39 22.78
N ASP A 295 2.15 24.70 22.86
CA ASP A 295 1.09 25.71 22.91
C ASP A 295 0.43 25.93 21.56
N ARG A 296 1.19 25.83 20.46
CA ARG A 296 0.63 25.88 19.09
C ARG A 296 -0.21 24.66 18.80
N LEU A 297 0.30 23.48 19.12
CA LEU A 297 -0.45 22.23 18.97
C LEU A 297 -1.72 22.26 19.82
N LYS A 298 -1.63 22.67 21.10
CA LYS A 298 -2.81 22.86 21.96
C LYS A 298 -3.81 23.83 21.33
N SER A 299 -3.36 24.98 20.83
CA SER A 299 -4.25 25.97 20.23
C SER A 299 -4.94 25.46 18.96
N ALA A 300 -4.20 24.80 18.06
CA ALA A 300 -4.75 24.20 16.85
C ALA A 300 -5.78 23.11 17.19
N VAL A 301 -5.44 22.25 18.16
CA VAL A 301 -6.32 21.18 18.63
C VAL A 301 -7.56 21.73 19.35
N SER A 302 -7.42 22.75 20.19
CA SER A 302 -8.53 23.39 20.89
C SER A 302 -9.48 24.08 19.94
N SER A 303 -8.97 24.75 18.91
CA SER A 303 -9.80 25.30 17.82
C SER A 303 -10.59 24.18 17.16
N MET A 304 -9.91 23.12 16.70
CA MET A 304 -10.57 21.99 16.03
C MET A 304 -11.60 21.31 16.93
N ILE A 305 -11.29 21.06 18.20
CA ILE A 305 -12.24 20.50 19.18
C ILE A 305 -13.46 21.41 19.34
N LYS A 306 -13.25 22.74 19.39
CA LYS A 306 -14.34 23.71 19.56
C LYS A 306 -15.24 23.74 18.34
N ASP A 307 -14.66 23.78 17.15
CA ASP A 307 -15.39 23.81 15.87
C ASP A 307 -16.26 22.55 15.75
N VAL A 308 -15.62 21.40 15.93
CA VAL A 308 -16.26 20.08 16.03
C VAL A 308 -17.37 20.12 17.09
N ARG A 309 -17.10 20.50 18.33
CA ARG A 309 -18.13 20.55 19.39
C ARG A 309 -19.33 21.42 19.04
N ASN A 310 -19.12 22.60 18.45
CA ASN A 310 -20.18 23.53 18.10
C ASN A 310 -21.09 22.94 17.01
N GLU A 311 -20.49 22.41 15.94
CA GLU A 311 -21.22 21.75 14.86
C GLU A 311 -22.01 20.52 15.37
N ASN A 312 -21.40 19.73 16.27
CA ASN A 312 -22.09 18.60 16.91
C ASN A 312 -23.31 19.04 17.73
N LEU A 313 -23.21 20.16 18.44
CA LEU A 313 -24.33 20.69 19.20
C LEU A 313 -25.47 21.12 18.28
N ASP A 314 -25.14 21.69 17.12
CA ASP A 314 -26.14 22.07 16.13
C ASP A 314 -26.81 20.85 15.48
N LEU A 315 -26.03 19.82 15.11
CA LEU A 315 -26.56 18.52 14.67
C LEU A 315 -27.47 17.88 15.72
N MET A 316 -27.13 17.98 17.00
CA MET A 316 -27.97 17.45 18.08
C MET A 316 -29.27 18.23 18.27
N LYS A 317 -29.26 19.56 18.08
CA LYS A 317 -30.49 20.38 18.11
C LYS A 317 -31.43 19.99 16.97
N GLU A 318 -30.89 19.74 15.79
CA GLU A 318 -31.69 19.28 14.65
C GLU A 318 -32.23 17.88 14.83
N MET A 319 -31.46 16.99 15.47
CA MET A 319 -31.96 15.68 15.84
C MET A 319 -33.15 15.79 16.81
N ALA A 320 -33.20 16.81 17.67
CA ALA A 320 -34.39 17.04 18.48
C ALA A 320 -35.63 17.35 17.61
N LYS A 321 -35.46 18.10 16.51
CA LYS A 321 -36.53 18.35 15.53
C LYS A 321 -36.97 17.06 14.84
N ILE A 322 -36.01 16.23 14.41
CA ILE A 322 -36.27 14.90 13.82
C ILE A 322 -37.07 14.04 14.80
N ASN A 323 -36.67 13.98 16.08
CA ASN A 323 -37.39 13.20 17.11
C ASN A 323 -38.83 13.66 17.34
N VAL A 324 -39.08 14.98 17.30
CA VAL A 324 -40.44 15.53 17.43
C VAL A 324 -41.29 15.12 16.23
N ALA A 325 -40.79 15.28 15.01
CA ALA A 325 -41.47 14.85 13.79
C ALA A 325 -41.76 13.34 13.80
N LEU A 326 -40.78 12.54 14.25
CA LEU A 326 -40.91 11.09 14.35
C LEU A 326 -41.97 10.66 15.35
N LYS A 327 -42.02 11.31 16.52
CA LYS A 327 -43.03 11.04 17.55
C LYS A 327 -44.44 11.38 17.05
N ALA A 328 -44.60 12.45 16.28
CA ALA A 328 -45.87 12.79 15.65
C ALA A 328 -46.30 11.69 14.67
N LEU A 329 -45.41 11.31 13.74
CA LEU A 329 -45.66 10.28 12.73
C LEU A 329 -45.91 8.88 13.31
N SER A 330 -45.28 8.54 14.43
CA SER A 330 -45.45 7.23 15.09
C SER A 330 -46.85 6.98 15.69
N LYS A 331 -47.68 8.04 15.76
CA LYS A 331 -49.08 7.95 16.20
C LYS A 331 -50.00 7.50 15.06
N GLU A 332 -49.59 7.68 13.82
CA GLU A 332 -50.35 7.27 12.64
C GLU A 332 -50.00 5.83 12.28
N GLU A 333 -51.00 4.95 12.19
CA GLU A 333 -50.80 3.50 12.04
C GLU A 333 -50.02 3.15 10.77
N ILE A 334 -50.34 3.79 9.65
CA ILE A 334 -49.71 3.58 8.34
C ILE A 334 -48.27 4.12 8.32
N LEU A 335 -48.00 5.24 9.00
CA LEU A 335 -46.68 5.90 8.98
C LEU A 335 -45.73 5.38 10.08
N ARG A 336 -46.25 4.66 11.08
CA ARG A 336 -45.47 4.13 12.20
C ARG A 336 -44.33 3.23 11.75
N GLY A 337 -44.57 2.32 10.80
CA GLY A 337 -43.54 1.42 10.29
C GLY A 337 -42.40 2.18 9.59
N PRO A 338 -42.68 2.96 8.54
CA PRO A 338 -41.70 3.77 7.83
C PRO A 338 -40.96 4.77 8.72
N ALA A 339 -41.66 5.51 9.57
CA ALA A 339 -41.03 6.45 10.48
C ALA A 339 -40.09 5.73 11.45
N LYS A 340 -40.45 4.55 11.95
CA LYS A 340 -39.58 3.75 12.83
C LYS A 340 -38.36 3.20 12.09
N ALA A 341 -38.46 2.87 10.80
CA ALA A 341 -37.32 2.46 9.99
C ALA A 341 -36.30 3.61 9.85
N ILE A 342 -36.77 4.80 9.47
CA ILE A 342 -35.96 6.03 9.40
C ILE A 342 -35.30 6.32 10.76
N TYR A 343 -36.06 6.20 11.86
CA TYR A 343 -35.50 6.40 13.20
C TYR A 343 -34.36 5.44 13.50
N LYS A 344 -34.55 4.14 13.24
CA LYS A 344 -33.58 3.12 13.60
C LYS A 344 -32.24 3.33 12.89
N GLU A 345 -32.26 3.87 11.68
CA GLU A 345 -31.06 4.25 10.92
C GLU A 345 -30.33 5.41 11.59
N THR A 346 -31.05 6.48 11.91
CA THR A 346 -30.46 7.63 12.61
C THR A 346 -29.99 7.29 14.03
N GLU A 347 -30.64 6.34 14.72
CA GLU A 347 -30.35 6.01 16.12
C GLU A 347 -28.89 5.60 16.36
N ASP A 348 -28.31 4.83 15.44
CA ASP A 348 -26.91 4.39 15.55
C ASP A 348 -25.95 5.55 15.36
N GLU A 349 -26.24 6.48 14.45
CA GLU A 349 -25.43 7.67 14.23
C GLU A 349 -25.55 8.65 15.40
N ILE A 350 -26.75 8.82 15.95
CA ILE A 350 -26.99 9.57 17.19
C ILE A 350 -26.22 8.96 18.35
N LYS A 351 -26.20 7.64 18.50
CA LYS A 351 -25.41 6.98 19.55
C LYS A 351 -23.93 7.31 19.39
N LYS A 352 -23.40 7.33 18.16
CA LYS A 352 -22.02 7.73 17.89
C LYS A 352 -21.76 9.20 18.25
N LEU A 353 -22.64 10.13 17.84
CA LEU A 353 -22.52 11.58 18.11
C LEU A 353 -22.70 11.92 19.60
N LYS A 354 -23.70 11.33 20.27
CA LYS A 354 -23.86 11.43 21.73
C LYS A 354 -22.64 10.89 22.46
N GLY A 355 -22.06 9.79 21.96
CA GLY A 355 -20.81 9.24 22.45
C GLY A 355 -19.68 10.27 22.38
N LEU A 356 -19.55 11.01 21.27
CA LEU A 356 -18.59 12.10 21.14
C LEU A 356 -18.81 13.17 22.20
N ILE A 357 -20.04 13.65 22.37
CA ILE A 357 -20.32 14.73 23.32
C ILE A 357 -20.03 14.29 24.78
N LYS A 358 -20.50 13.10 25.16
CA LYS A 358 -20.37 12.60 26.54
C LYS A 358 -18.94 12.23 26.93
N SER A 359 -18.20 11.62 26.02
CA SER A 359 -16.81 11.19 26.29
C SER A 359 -15.78 12.31 26.10
N GLY A 360 -16.23 13.51 25.72
CA GLY A 360 -15.38 14.57 25.17
C GLY A 360 -15.20 14.32 23.67
N ALA A 361 -15.51 15.33 22.84
CA ALA A 361 -15.73 15.21 21.39
C ALA A 361 -14.61 14.55 20.58
N MET A 362 -13.48 14.24 21.21
CA MET A 362 -12.21 13.92 20.60
C MET A 362 -11.34 13.10 21.56
N VAL A 363 -11.83 11.99 22.12
CA VAL A 363 -10.98 11.08 22.94
C VAL A 363 -10.51 9.86 22.16
N GLY A 364 -9.36 9.31 22.57
CA GLY A 364 -8.78 8.10 21.97
C GLY A 364 -8.55 8.25 20.46
N PHE A 365 -9.01 7.26 19.69
CA PHE A 365 -8.85 7.20 18.22
C PHE A 365 -9.53 8.34 17.46
N ARG A 366 -10.44 9.09 18.10
CA ARG A 366 -11.15 10.20 17.47
C ARG A 366 -10.46 11.55 17.71
N HIS A 367 -9.51 11.63 18.64
CA HIS A 367 -8.74 12.85 18.87
C HIS A 367 -7.94 13.24 17.62
N PRO A 368 -7.93 14.50 17.14
CA PRO A 368 -7.32 14.84 15.85
C PRO A 368 -5.84 14.54 15.80
N VAL A 369 -5.12 14.83 16.89
CA VAL A 369 -3.70 14.48 17.03
C VAL A 369 -3.49 12.97 16.93
N VAL A 370 -4.38 12.17 17.50
CA VAL A 370 -4.28 10.71 17.41
C VAL A 370 -4.58 10.24 16.00
N GLN A 371 -5.63 10.76 15.35
CA GLN A 371 -5.94 10.46 13.95
C GLN A 371 -4.77 10.83 13.03
N TYR A 372 -4.19 12.02 13.24
CA TYR A 372 -2.98 12.48 12.56
C TYR A 372 -1.84 11.48 12.75
N TYR A 373 -1.51 11.13 14.00
CA TYR A 373 -0.42 10.19 14.27
C TYR A 373 -0.66 8.80 13.70
N LEU A 374 -1.91 8.32 13.67
CA LEU A 374 -2.24 7.03 13.06
C LEU A 374 -2.05 7.06 11.55
N LYS A 375 -2.52 8.12 10.89
CA LYS A 375 -2.40 8.27 9.43
C LYS A 375 -0.93 8.47 9.03
N PHE A 376 -0.27 9.43 9.67
CA PHE A 376 1.15 9.69 9.45
C PHE A 376 2.02 8.48 9.78
N GLY A 377 1.73 7.78 10.88
CA GLY A 377 2.45 6.56 11.27
C GLY A 377 2.34 5.47 10.21
N LYS A 378 1.16 5.25 9.64
CA LYS A 378 0.96 4.29 8.54
C LYS A 378 1.79 4.65 7.31
N GLU A 379 1.78 5.93 6.89
CA GLU A 379 2.58 6.41 5.75
C GLU A 379 4.08 6.18 5.98
N MET A 380 4.56 6.46 7.21
CA MET A 380 5.96 6.27 7.55
C MET A 380 6.35 4.80 7.67
N HIS A 381 5.50 3.93 8.21
CA HIS A 381 5.74 2.49 8.24
C HIS A 381 5.85 1.95 6.82
N ALA A 382 4.91 2.27 5.93
CA ALA A 382 4.98 1.87 4.53
C ALA A 382 6.29 2.32 3.83
N LYS A 383 6.74 3.56 4.11
CA LYS A 383 8.03 4.06 3.60
C LYS A 383 9.22 3.29 4.16
N MET A 384 9.22 3.03 5.47
CA MET A 384 10.32 2.32 6.13
C MET A 384 10.37 0.84 5.76
N GLU A 385 9.23 0.19 5.59
CA GLU A 385 9.15 -1.22 5.16
C GLU A 385 9.91 -1.45 3.85
N ARG A 386 9.77 -0.51 2.90
CA ARG A 386 10.54 -0.51 1.65
C ARG A 386 12.05 -0.34 1.91
N SER A 387 12.44 0.67 2.68
CA SER A 387 13.85 0.97 3.01
C SER A 387 14.56 -0.14 3.80
N TYR A 388 13.81 -0.90 4.59
CA TYR A 388 14.33 -1.98 5.42
C TYR A 388 14.21 -3.37 4.78
N SER A 389 13.73 -3.45 3.54
CA SER A 389 13.62 -4.73 2.79
C SER A 389 12.85 -5.78 3.59
N CYS A 390 11.64 -5.42 4.01
CA CYS A 390 10.79 -6.26 4.83
C CYS A 390 10.20 -7.40 4.02
N ASN A 391 10.52 -8.63 4.43
CA ASN A 391 9.98 -9.86 3.84
C ASN A 391 8.59 -10.19 4.39
N VAL A 392 8.35 -9.91 5.68
CA VAL A 392 7.05 -10.08 6.35
C VAL A 392 6.73 -8.79 7.12
N ARG A 393 5.46 -8.34 7.05
CA ARG A 393 5.00 -7.03 7.52
C ARG A 393 3.72 -7.20 8.35
N ASP A 394 3.68 -6.63 9.56
CA ASP A 394 2.50 -6.59 10.45
C ASP A 394 1.77 -7.94 10.62
N VAL A 395 2.53 -9.03 10.83
CA VAL A 395 1.97 -10.38 11.00
C VAL A 395 2.17 -10.89 12.44
N ALA A 396 1.09 -11.39 13.07
CA ALA A 396 1.17 -12.02 14.39
C ALA A 396 1.79 -13.43 14.30
N TYR A 397 2.94 -13.61 14.93
CA TYR A 397 3.61 -14.91 15.06
C TYR A 397 3.03 -15.72 16.24
N PRO A 398 2.97 -17.06 16.16
CA PRO A 398 2.50 -17.89 17.26
C PRO A 398 3.26 -17.60 18.57
N GLY A 399 2.51 -17.33 19.64
CA GLY A 399 3.07 -16.99 20.95
C GLY A 399 3.52 -15.54 21.11
N ALA A 400 3.43 -14.69 20.08
CA ALA A 400 3.61 -13.26 20.21
C ALA A 400 2.29 -12.57 20.62
N ARG A 401 2.36 -11.62 21.56
CA ARG A 401 1.22 -10.73 21.87
C ARG A 401 1.04 -9.62 20.83
N ASP A 402 2.15 -9.21 20.22
CA ASP A 402 2.22 -8.14 19.24
C ASP A 402 2.77 -8.63 17.90
N ARG A 403 2.58 -7.79 16.87
CA ARG A 403 3.02 -8.02 15.50
C ARG A 403 4.29 -7.20 15.25
N PRO A 404 5.42 -7.79 14.84
CA PRO A 404 6.55 -6.99 14.38
C PRO A 404 6.16 -6.18 13.16
N ASP A 405 6.58 -4.91 13.12
CA ASP A 405 6.38 -4.09 11.92
C ASP A 405 7.07 -4.72 10.71
N CYS A 406 8.26 -5.29 10.91
CA CYS A 406 9.03 -5.86 9.83
C CYS A 406 9.97 -6.99 10.26
N VAL A 407 9.96 -8.08 9.50
CA VAL A 407 11.00 -9.11 9.53
C VAL A 407 11.77 -9.06 8.21
N SER A 408 13.09 -8.84 8.28
CA SER A 408 13.98 -8.79 7.12
C SER A 408 14.99 -9.92 7.18
N ALA A 409 14.86 -10.88 6.26
CA ALA A 409 15.82 -11.94 6.07
C ALA A 409 17.14 -11.39 5.53
N LYS A 410 17.09 -10.43 4.61
CA LYS A 410 18.29 -9.80 4.04
C LYS A 410 19.15 -9.09 5.10
N LYS A 411 18.52 -8.49 6.11
CA LYS A 411 19.22 -7.79 7.20
C LYS A 411 19.37 -8.65 8.47
N CYS A 412 18.97 -9.93 8.43
CA CYS A 412 18.90 -10.82 9.59
C CYS A 412 18.30 -10.12 10.83
N SER A 413 17.17 -9.43 10.68
CA SER A 413 16.67 -8.53 11.72
C SER A 413 15.14 -8.49 11.80
N VAL A 414 14.65 -8.31 13.03
CA VAL A 414 13.29 -7.83 13.31
C VAL A 414 13.37 -6.33 13.59
N PHE A 415 12.53 -5.56 12.92
CA PHE A 415 12.45 -4.11 13.07
C PHE A 415 11.10 -3.71 13.65
N GLU A 416 11.15 -2.74 14.54
CA GLU A 416 9.99 -1.98 15.00
C GLU A 416 10.20 -0.53 14.58
N PHE A 417 9.22 0.05 13.90
CA PHE A 417 9.25 1.43 13.43
C PHE A 417 8.53 2.32 14.45
N LYS A 418 9.23 3.38 14.87
CA LYS A 418 8.71 4.30 15.88
C LYS A 418 9.02 5.75 15.50
N PRO A 419 8.20 6.71 15.90
CA PRO A 419 8.62 8.10 15.82
C PRO A 419 9.88 8.36 16.67
N ASN A 420 10.71 9.32 16.26
CA ASN A 420 11.95 9.66 16.95
C ASN A 420 11.72 10.42 18.27
N ASN A 421 11.27 9.71 19.30
CA ASN A 421 11.21 10.21 20.68
C ASN A 421 11.45 9.08 21.70
N SER A 422 11.95 9.44 22.88
CA SER A 422 12.39 8.48 23.91
C SER A 422 11.29 7.51 24.34
N ALA A 423 10.06 7.99 24.54
CA ALA A 423 8.93 7.17 24.95
C ALA A 423 8.55 6.12 23.90
N ALA A 424 8.44 6.52 22.63
CA ALA A 424 8.13 5.61 21.53
C ALA A 424 9.25 4.59 21.29
N ILE A 425 10.50 5.02 21.39
CA ILE A 425 11.67 4.14 21.29
C ILE A 425 11.66 3.09 22.41
N SER A 426 11.41 3.52 23.65
CA SER A 426 11.33 2.63 24.82
C SER A 426 10.22 1.58 24.63
N LYS A 427 9.03 2.01 24.20
CA LYS A 427 7.92 1.10 23.87
C LYS A 427 8.32 0.10 22.78
N GLY A 428 8.94 0.56 21.70
CA GLY A 428 9.38 -0.31 20.61
C GLY A 428 10.42 -1.35 21.07
N LYS A 429 11.35 -0.99 21.97
CA LYS A 429 12.29 -1.94 22.57
C LYS A 429 11.56 -3.01 23.38
N GLY A 430 10.54 -2.63 24.15
CA GLY A 430 9.71 -3.57 24.90
C GLY A 430 8.98 -4.57 23.99
N GLN A 431 8.43 -4.09 22.87
CA GLN A 431 7.75 -4.93 21.88
C GLN A 431 8.71 -5.93 21.21
N LEU A 432 9.89 -5.45 20.80
CA LEU A 432 10.93 -6.29 20.20
C LEU A 432 11.41 -7.42 21.14
N GLY A 433 11.43 -7.17 22.45
CA GLY A 433 11.76 -8.18 23.46
C GLY A 433 10.88 -9.42 23.40
N GLN A 434 9.62 -9.28 22.96
CA GLN A 434 8.69 -10.40 22.77
C GLN A 434 8.61 -10.88 21.32
N GLN A 435 8.62 -9.95 20.36
CA GLN A 435 8.50 -10.28 18.94
C GLN A 435 9.68 -11.13 18.46
N LYS A 436 10.92 -10.74 18.81
CA LYS A 436 12.13 -11.45 18.35
C LYS A 436 12.13 -12.92 18.76
N PRO A 437 11.96 -13.31 20.04
CA PRO A 437 11.90 -14.71 20.43
C PRO A 437 10.80 -15.50 19.71
N SER A 438 9.62 -14.91 19.49
CA SER A 438 8.53 -15.58 18.79
C SER A 438 8.83 -15.82 17.31
N VAL A 439 9.44 -14.83 16.63
CA VAL A 439 9.90 -14.97 15.24
C VAL A 439 10.99 -16.04 15.14
N GLU A 440 12.00 -15.99 16.00
CA GLU A 440 13.07 -16.99 16.03
C GLU A 440 12.53 -18.38 16.37
N LYS A 441 11.63 -18.51 17.35
CA LYS A 441 10.98 -19.78 17.72
C LYS A 441 10.25 -20.39 16.53
N TYR A 442 9.43 -19.58 15.82
CA TYR A 442 8.68 -20.05 14.65
C TYR A 442 9.61 -20.61 13.57
N TYR A 443 10.60 -19.83 13.12
CA TYR A 443 11.47 -20.28 12.03
C TYR A 443 12.46 -21.37 12.47
N ASN A 444 12.85 -21.44 13.74
CA ASN A 444 13.63 -22.56 14.26
C ASN A 444 12.83 -23.87 14.30
N ALA A 445 11.53 -23.80 14.58
CA ALA A 445 10.66 -24.97 14.46
C ALA A 445 10.56 -25.43 13.00
N VAL A 446 10.44 -24.49 12.05
CA VAL A 446 10.50 -24.78 10.61
C VAL A 446 11.84 -25.44 10.22
N LEU A 447 12.97 -24.94 10.72
CA LEU A 447 14.28 -25.59 10.52
C LEU A 447 14.35 -27.01 11.11
N GLY A 448 13.56 -27.29 12.14
CA GLY A 448 13.42 -28.61 12.75
C GLY A 448 12.48 -29.56 12.01
N GLY A 449 11.82 -29.11 10.94
CA GLY A 449 10.92 -29.92 10.11
C GLY A 449 9.45 -29.46 10.09
N ASP A 450 9.08 -28.42 10.84
CA ASP A 450 7.71 -27.90 10.80
C ASP A 450 7.38 -27.27 9.44
N LYS A 451 6.10 -27.36 9.05
CA LYS A 451 5.62 -26.79 7.80
C LYS A 451 5.66 -25.25 7.84
N ILE A 452 6.30 -24.65 6.82
CA ILE A 452 6.29 -23.20 6.65
C ILE A 452 4.96 -22.70 6.07
N SER A 453 4.44 -21.60 6.62
CA SER A 453 3.22 -20.95 6.12
C SER A 453 3.57 -19.77 5.23
N SER A 454 2.83 -19.64 4.12
CA SER A 454 2.94 -18.50 3.19
C SER A 454 2.65 -17.16 3.87
N LYS A 455 1.83 -17.15 4.93
CA LYS A 455 1.55 -15.96 5.76
C LYS A 455 2.82 -15.36 6.39
N PHE A 456 3.83 -16.20 6.65
CA PHE A 456 5.11 -15.79 7.22
C PHE A 456 6.21 -15.82 6.15
N GLY A 457 5.89 -15.51 4.90
CA GLY A 457 6.84 -15.42 3.80
C GLY A 457 7.11 -16.74 3.07
N GLY A 458 6.61 -17.88 3.56
CA GLY A 458 6.77 -19.17 2.91
C GLY A 458 8.23 -19.60 2.76
N GLN A 459 8.50 -20.61 1.91
CA GLN A 459 9.86 -21.10 1.69
C GLN A 459 10.85 -20.00 1.26
N ALA A 460 10.38 -19.01 0.51
CA ALA A 460 11.20 -17.91 0.00
C ALA A 460 11.93 -17.11 1.10
N ILE A 461 11.33 -16.94 2.29
CA ILE A 461 12.03 -16.25 3.38
C ILE A 461 13.13 -17.13 4.01
N MET A 462 12.92 -18.44 4.08
CA MET A 462 13.93 -19.38 4.61
C MET A 462 15.15 -19.43 3.70
N ASP A 463 14.92 -19.48 2.40
CA ASP A 463 15.98 -19.44 1.40
C ASP A 463 16.80 -18.14 1.54
N GLU A 464 16.13 -17.00 1.77
CA GLU A 464 16.82 -15.73 1.99
C GLU A 464 17.55 -15.66 3.34
N PHE A 465 17.02 -16.27 4.41
CA PHE A 465 17.73 -16.36 5.71
C PHE A 465 19.01 -17.18 5.59
N GLN A 466 18.96 -18.30 4.85
CA GLN A 466 20.12 -19.14 4.60
C GLN A 466 21.15 -18.40 3.74
N LYS A 467 20.70 -17.79 2.64
CA LYS A 467 21.54 -17.00 1.74
C LYS A 467 22.20 -15.80 2.42
N SER A 468 21.51 -15.18 3.38
CA SER A 468 22.02 -14.01 4.12
C SER A 468 22.86 -14.38 5.35
N GLY A 469 23.07 -15.67 5.62
CA GLY A 469 23.89 -16.13 6.74
C GLY A 469 23.25 -15.88 8.12
N CYS A 470 21.92 -15.77 8.19
CA CYS A 470 21.20 -15.55 9.45
C CYS A 470 21.09 -16.83 10.29
N ILE A 471 21.22 -17.99 9.65
CA ILE A 471 21.19 -19.31 10.30
C ILE A 471 22.62 -19.68 10.69
N LYS A 472 22.85 -19.84 12.00
CA LYS A 472 24.14 -20.22 12.58
C LYS A 472 23.94 -21.42 13.50
N ASN A 473 24.74 -22.48 13.32
CA ASN A 473 24.62 -23.72 14.09
C ASN A 473 23.20 -24.30 14.05
N ASN A 474 22.62 -24.38 12.84
CA ASN A 474 21.24 -24.82 12.59
C ASN A 474 20.16 -24.06 13.37
N LYS A 475 20.44 -22.80 13.77
CA LYS A 475 19.49 -21.91 14.44
C LYS A 475 19.48 -20.54 13.79
N LEU A 476 18.29 -20.03 13.50
CA LEU A 476 18.08 -18.64 13.11
C LEU A 476 18.41 -17.73 14.30
N LYS A 477 19.30 -16.76 14.07
CA LYS A 477 19.58 -15.67 15.01
C LYS A 477 19.36 -14.34 14.31
N LEU A 478 18.47 -13.53 14.86
CA LEU A 478 18.12 -12.22 14.34
C LEU A 478 18.65 -11.11 15.25
N GLY A 479 18.98 -9.96 14.66
CA GLY A 479 19.04 -8.70 15.39
C GLY A 479 17.63 -8.18 15.68
N ALA A 480 17.50 -7.29 16.65
CA ALA A 480 16.27 -6.57 16.93
C ALA A 480 16.57 -5.08 17.06
N PHE A 481 15.93 -4.27 16.22
CA PHE A 481 16.24 -2.85 16.14
C PHE A 481 14.97 -2.01 16.09
N VAL A 482 14.89 -1.03 16.98
CA VAL A 482 13.95 0.09 16.79
C VAL A 482 14.56 1.02 15.76
N LYS A 483 13.82 1.31 14.69
CA LYS A 483 14.20 2.32 13.71
C LYS A 483 13.25 3.48 13.81
N THR A 484 13.82 4.67 13.82
CA THR A 484 13.07 5.88 14.03
C THR A 484 12.78 6.63 12.75
N TYR A 485 11.68 7.36 12.73
CA TYR A 485 11.39 8.35 11.72
C TYR A 485 11.14 9.72 12.34
N ASN A 486 11.62 10.75 11.65
CA ASN A 486 11.34 12.12 12.03
C ASN A 486 9.92 12.50 11.59
N ARG A 487 9.15 13.06 12.52
CA ARG A 487 7.76 13.49 12.29
C ARG A 487 7.64 14.73 11.41
N CYS A 488 8.73 15.50 11.26
CA CYS A 488 8.70 16.81 10.61
C CYS A 488 9.53 16.91 9.31
N GLU A 489 10.42 15.96 9.06
CA GLU A 489 11.16 15.90 7.78
C GLU A 489 10.27 15.54 6.58
N ASN A 490 9.18 14.80 6.83
CA ASN A 490 8.22 14.44 5.80
C ASN A 490 6.89 15.09 6.18
N LYS A 491 6.66 16.33 5.72
CA LYS A 491 5.36 16.98 5.93
C LYS A 491 4.26 16.05 5.42
N TYR A 492 3.24 15.82 6.25
CA TYR A 492 2.06 15.06 5.85
C TYR A 492 1.55 15.56 4.50
N ARG A 493 1.39 14.66 3.55
CA ARG A 493 0.88 14.99 2.21
C ARG A 493 -0.56 14.53 2.14
N CYS A 494 -1.42 15.43 1.70
CA CYS A 494 -2.75 15.05 1.30
C CYS A 494 -2.65 14.17 0.04
N ILE A 495 -2.69 12.86 0.20
CA ILE A 495 -2.89 11.94 -0.91
C ILE A 495 -4.41 11.93 -1.16
N ARG A 496 -4.83 12.62 -2.22
CA ARG A 496 -6.23 12.70 -2.66
C ARG A 496 -6.63 11.45 -3.42
#